data_AF-A0A5S3YK40-F1
#
_entry.id   AF-A0A5S3YK40-F1
#
_cell.length_a   1.000
_cell.length_b   1.000
_cell.length_c   1.000
_cell.angle_alpha   90.00
_cell.angle_beta   90.00
_cell.angle_gamma   90.00
#
_symmetry.space_group_name_H-M   'P 1'
#
loop_
_entity.id
_entity.type
_entity.pdbx_description
1 polymer ?
#
loop_
_entity_poly.entity_id
_entity_poly.type
_entity_poly.pdbx_seq_one_letter_code
_entity_poly.pdbx_strand_id
1 'polypeptide(L)'
;PWLTYSRLRPLHTNAVIFAFGTSALFATSYYVVQRTCQTRLFSDKLASFTFWGWQAIIVSAAITLPLGITSSKEYAELEWPIDIALAVVWITYAVVFFGTLIKRKVSHIYVANWFYAG
;
A
#
# COMPACT_ATOMS: atom_id res chain seq x y z
N PRO A 1 6.19 -7.86 -28.57
CA PRO A 1 7.12 -7.05 -27.74
C PRO A 1 6.73 -6.93 -26.26
N TRP A 2 5.43 -6.94 -25.90
CA TRP A 2 4.92 -6.78 -24.53
C TRP A 2 4.78 -8.09 -23.72
N LEU A 3 4.62 -9.26 -24.38
CA LEU A 3 4.48 -10.57 -23.72
C LEU A 3 5.81 -11.34 -23.58
N THR A 4 6.95 -10.65 -23.63
CA THR A 4 8.26 -11.29 -23.46
C THR A 4 8.57 -11.52 -21.99
N TYR A 5 9.23 -12.63 -21.65
CA TYR A 5 9.58 -12.99 -20.26
C TYR A 5 10.26 -11.85 -19.49
N SER A 6 11.20 -11.15 -20.13
CA SER A 6 11.93 -10.02 -19.52
C SER A 6 11.05 -8.85 -19.09
N ARG A 7 9.84 -8.71 -19.64
CA ARG A 7 8.85 -7.68 -19.27
C ARG A 7 7.74 -8.23 -18.37
N LEU A 8 7.40 -9.51 -18.50
CA LEU A 8 6.38 -10.15 -17.67
C LEU A 8 6.89 -10.52 -16.28
N ARG A 9 8.18 -10.85 -16.12
CA ARG A 9 8.81 -11.11 -14.82
C ARG A 9 8.70 -9.91 -13.87
N PRO A 10 9.14 -8.69 -14.23
CA PRO A 10 8.98 -7.51 -13.38
C PRO A 10 7.51 -7.19 -13.10
N LEU A 11 6.62 -7.35 -14.09
CA LEU A 11 5.19 -7.17 -13.86
C LEU A 11 4.62 -8.19 -12.85
N HIS A 12 5.01 -9.47 -12.94
CA HIS A 12 4.56 -10.51 -12.03
C HIS A 12 4.99 -10.24 -10.58
N THR A 13 6.27 -9.94 -10.35
CA THR A 13 6.81 -9.69 -9.00
C THR A 13 6.15 -8.47 -8.36
N ASN A 14 6.02 -7.36 -9.08
CA ASN A 14 5.32 -6.17 -8.58
C ASN A 14 3.83 -6.43 -8.33
N ALA A 15 3.15 -7.16 -9.22
CA ALA A 15 1.74 -7.49 -9.04
C ALA A 15 1.51 -8.38 -7.80
N VAL A 16 2.35 -9.38 -7.56
CA VAL A 16 2.19 -10.28 -6.41
C VAL A 16 2.53 -9.56 -5.09
N ILE A 17 3.60 -8.78 -5.05
CA ILE A 17 4.06 -8.16 -3.80
C ILE A 17 3.27 -6.89 -3.51
N PHE A 18 3.26 -5.94 -4.44
CA PHE A 18 2.63 -4.64 -4.20
C PHE A 18 1.13 -4.70 -4.44
N ALA A 19 0.67 -5.23 -5.57
CA ALA A 19 -0.77 -5.24 -5.82
C ALA A 19 -1.50 -6.20 -4.87
N PHE A 20 -1.09 -7.47 -4.80
CA PHE A 20 -1.75 -8.45 -3.93
C PHE A 20 -1.34 -8.29 -2.46
N GLY A 21 -0.05 -8.35 -2.14
CA GLY A 21 0.44 -8.31 -0.77
C GLY A 21 0.09 -7.02 -0.02
N THR A 22 0.28 -5.87 -0.64
CA THR A 22 -0.03 -4.58 0.04
C THR A 22 -1.53 -4.32 0.12
N SER A 23 -2.34 -4.77 -0.85
CA SER A 23 -3.81 -4.69 -0.71
C SER A 23 -4.32 -5.57 0.42
N ALA A 24 -3.73 -6.77 0.59
CA ALA A 24 -4.01 -7.62 1.73
C ALA A 24 -3.61 -6.92 3.05
N LEU A 25 -2.46 -6.25 3.07
CA LEU A 25 -2.01 -5.47 4.23
C LEU A 25 -2.96 -4.30 4.55
N PHE A 26 -3.41 -3.53 3.57
CA PHE A 26 -4.38 -2.45 3.79
C PHE A 26 -5.69 -2.98 4.38
N ALA A 27 -6.26 -4.03 3.79
CA ALA A 27 -7.51 -4.60 4.25
C ALA A 27 -7.39 -5.17 5.68
N THR A 28 -6.35 -5.97 5.92
CA THR A 28 -6.11 -6.61 7.23
C THR A 28 -5.78 -5.59 8.31
N SER A 29 -4.89 -4.63 8.03
CA SER A 29 -4.52 -3.60 9.00
C SER A 29 -5.70 -2.69 9.36
N TYR A 30 -6.49 -2.23 8.39
CA TYR A 30 -7.68 -1.42 8.66
C TYR A 30 -8.72 -2.18 9.47
N TYR A 31 -8.95 -3.45 9.15
CA TYR A 31 -9.87 -4.26 9.94
C TYR A 31 -9.36 -4.51 11.37
N VAL A 32 -8.10 -4.92 11.51
CA VAL A 32 -7.50 -5.27 12.81
C VAL A 32 -7.37 -4.05 13.71
N VAL A 33 -6.90 -2.91 13.20
CA VAL A 33 -6.71 -1.69 14.01
C VAL A 33 -8.03 -1.19 14.58
N GLN A 34 -9.12 -1.23 13.80
CA GLN A 34 -10.45 -0.83 14.27
C GLN A 34 -10.95 -1.73 15.40
N ARG A 35 -10.81 -3.06 15.25
CA ARG A 35 -11.33 -4.04 16.21
C ARG A 35 -10.50 -4.08 17.50
N THR A 36 -9.19 -4.03 17.36
CA THR A 36 -8.25 -4.06 18.50
C THR A 36 -8.27 -2.76 19.30
N CYS A 37 -8.49 -1.61 18.66
CA CYS A 37 -8.59 -0.31 19.34
C CYS A 37 -10.03 0.05 19.77
N GLN A 38 -11.03 -0.75 19.38
CA GLN A 38 -12.46 -0.53 19.67
C GLN A 38 -12.97 0.86 19.20
N THR A 39 -12.48 1.31 18.06
CA THR A 39 -12.78 2.65 17.51
C THR A 39 -12.93 2.60 15.99
N ARG A 40 -13.65 3.56 15.40
CA ARG A 40 -13.70 3.70 13.94
C ARG A 40 -12.36 4.22 13.42
N LEU A 41 -12.11 4.02 12.13
CA LEU A 41 -10.95 4.59 11.45
C LEU A 41 -10.88 6.10 11.68
N PHE A 42 -9.67 6.63 11.78
CA PHE A 42 -9.43 8.05 12.05
C PHE A 42 -10.19 8.97 11.08
N SER A 43 -10.25 8.59 9.80
CA SER A 43 -10.99 9.29 8.77
C SER A 43 -11.29 8.39 7.56
N ASP A 44 -12.57 8.17 7.28
CA ASP A 44 -13.04 7.36 6.15
C ASP A 44 -12.64 7.93 4.78
N LYS A 45 -12.56 9.27 4.64
CA LYS A 45 -12.13 9.94 3.41
C LYS A 45 -10.67 9.67 3.07
N LEU A 46 -9.78 9.76 4.06
CA LEU A 46 -8.36 9.44 3.93
C LEU A 46 -8.15 7.96 3.66
N ALA A 47 -8.91 7.07 4.32
CA ALA A 47 -8.88 5.64 4.00
C ALA A 47 -9.30 5.38 2.54
N SER A 48 -10.36 6.03 2.06
CA SER A 48 -10.78 5.94 0.65
C SER A 48 -9.71 6.50 -0.31
N PHE A 49 -9.03 7.58 0.04
CA PHE A 49 -7.90 8.10 -0.74
C PHE A 49 -6.75 7.08 -0.82
N THR A 50 -6.39 6.43 0.28
CA THR A 50 -5.33 5.39 0.23
C THR A 50 -5.72 4.23 -0.66
N PHE A 51 -7.00 3.83 -0.68
CA PHE A 51 -7.49 2.79 -1.56
C PHE A 51 -7.37 3.20 -3.03
N TRP A 52 -8.00 4.32 -3.43
CA TRP A 52 -7.98 4.75 -4.83
C TRP A 52 -6.57 5.14 -5.32
N GLY A 53 -5.77 5.76 -4.44
CA GLY A 53 -4.37 6.07 -4.72
C GLY A 53 -3.54 4.81 -4.95
N TRP A 54 -3.74 3.77 -4.13
CA TRP A 54 -3.05 2.49 -4.33
C TRP A 54 -3.49 1.79 -5.62
N GLN A 55 -4.79 1.78 -5.93
CA GLN A 55 -5.28 1.23 -7.20
C GLN A 55 -4.69 1.97 -8.41
N ALA A 56 -4.56 3.30 -8.34
CA ALA A 56 -3.94 4.09 -9.41
C ALA A 56 -2.45 3.74 -9.60
N ILE A 57 -1.70 3.49 -8.51
CA ILE A 57 -0.31 3.04 -8.57
C ILE A 57 -0.21 1.66 -9.22
N ILE A 58 -1.08 0.71 -8.84
CA ILE A 58 -1.12 -0.63 -9.43
C ILE A 58 -1.39 -0.57 -10.93
N VAL A 59 -2.38 0.24 -11.35
CA VAL A 59 -2.71 0.41 -12.78
C VAL A 59 -1.54 1.05 -13.52
N SER A 60 -0.88 2.05 -12.91
CA SER A 60 0.31 2.69 -13.49
C SER A 60 1.45 1.70 -13.68
N ALA A 61 1.71 0.83 -12.68
CA ALA A 61 2.69 -0.24 -12.77
C ALA A 61 2.35 -1.26 -13.89
N ALA A 62 1.07 -1.64 -14.01
CA ALA A 62 0.60 -2.55 -15.03
C ALA A 62 0.76 -1.99 -16.45
N ILE A 63 0.75 -0.67 -16.63
CA ILE A 63 0.96 -0.01 -17.93
C ILE A 63 2.45 0.22 -18.21
N THR A 64 3.20 0.74 -17.23
CA THR A 64 4.58 1.19 -17.42
C THR A 64 5.59 0.04 -17.56
N LEU A 65 5.43 -1.04 -16.78
CA LEU A 65 6.36 -2.18 -16.82
C LEU A 65 6.34 -2.92 -18.17
N PRO A 66 5.18 -3.22 -18.79
CA PRO A 66 5.14 -3.83 -20.13
C PRO A 66 5.62 -2.91 -21.25
N LEU A 67 5.56 -1.59 -21.05
CA LEU A 67 6.12 -0.61 -21.98
C LEU A 67 7.67 -0.57 -21.91
N GLY A 68 8.26 -1.13 -20.87
CA GLY A 68 9.71 -1.17 -20.66
C GLY A 68 10.27 0.09 -20.02
N ILE A 69 9.40 0.89 -19.38
CA ILE A 69 9.79 2.06 -18.61
C ILE A 69 10.11 1.57 -17.19
N THR A 70 11.39 1.37 -16.89
CA THR A 70 11.82 0.81 -15.61
C THR A 70 13.21 1.27 -15.17
N SER A 71 13.34 1.51 -13.87
CA SER A 71 14.58 1.90 -13.19
C SER A 71 15.61 0.75 -13.04
N SER A 72 15.33 -0.47 -13.54
CA SER A 72 16.21 -1.65 -13.51
C SER A 72 16.69 -2.12 -12.11
N LYS A 73 16.08 -1.61 -11.04
CA LYS A 73 16.33 -2.03 -9.65
C LYS A 73 15.20 -2.95 -9.21
N GLU A 74 15.51 -4.19 -8.81
CA GLU A 74 14.49 -5.14 -8.34
C GLU A 74 13.68 -4.54 -7.18
N TYR A 75 12.34 -4.64 -7.25
CA TYR A 75 11.35 -4.07 -6.31
C TYR A 75 11.28 -2.55 -6.23
N ALA A 76 12.10 -1.83 -6.99
CA ALA A 76 12.05 -0.38 -7.19
C ALA A 76 12.06 -0.08 -8.70
N GLU A 77 11.31 -0.88 -9.44
CA GLU A 77 11.30 -0.87 -10.91
C GLU A 77 10.45 0.26 -11.50
N LEU A 78 9.62 0.89 -10.66
CA LEU A 78 8.77 2.01 -11.03
C LEU A 78 9.60 3.27 -11.23
N GLU A 79 9.08 4.19 -12.03
CA GLU A 79 9.71 5.49 -12.28
C GLU A 79 9.39 6.50 -11.17
N TRP A 80 10.24 7.51 -11.06
CA TRP A 80 10.16 8.56 -10.05
C TRP A 80 8.77 9.21 -9.85
N PRO A 81 7.89 9.40 -10.86
CA PRO A 81 6.56 9.99 -10.62
C PRO A 81 5.66 9.04 -9.82
N ILE A 82 5.80 7.73 -10.05
CA ILE A 82 5.03 6.70 -9.35
C ILE A 82 5.59 6.55 -7.93
N ASP A 83 6.90 6.66 -7.74
CA ASP A 83 7.52 6.63 -6.42
C ASP A 83 7.03 7.79 -5.54
N ILE A 84 6.89 9.00 -6.09
CA ILE A 84 6.32 10.14 -5.36
C ILE A 84 4.85 9.87 -5.00
N ALA A 85 4.05 9.37 -5.95
CA ALA A 85 2.65 9.04 -5.68
C ALA A 85 2.52 7.96 -4.58
N LEU A 86 3.38 6.95 -4.62
CA LEU A 86 3.48 5.90 -3.61
C LEU A 86 3.84 6.47 -2.24
N ALA A 87 4.83 7.37 -2.16
CA ALA A 87 5.20 8.02 -0.91
C ALA A 87 4.01 8.80 -0.31
N VAL A 88 3.26 9.54 -1.12
CA VAL A 88 2.07 10.29 -0.67
C VAL A 88 0.98 9.36 -0.13
N VAL A 89 0.71 8.25 -0.82
CA VAL A 89 -0.27 7.24 -0.38
C VAL A 89 0.16 6.59 0.94
N TRP A 90 1.44 6.24 1.07
CA TRP A 90 1.99 5.65 2.30
C TRP A 90 1.97 6.61 3.48
N ILE A 91 2.30 7.88 3.29
CA ILE A 91 2.18 8.91 4.33
C ILE A 91 0.73 9.02 4.78
N THR A 92 -0.21 9.02 3.83
CA THR A 92 -1.64 9.10 4.16
C THR A 92 -2.11 7.87 4.93
N TYR A 93 -1.65 6.67 4.56
CA TYR A 93 -1.90 5.44 5.30
C TYR A 93 -1.38 5.51 6.73
N ALA A 94 -0.14 5.96 6.91
CA ALA A 94 0.46 6.10 8.23
C ALA A 94 -0.37 7.06 9.11
N VAL A 95 -0.81 8.20 8.56
CA VAL A 95 -1.70 9.13 9.28
C VAL A 95 -3.01 8.46 9.71
N VAL A 96 -3.63 7.67 8.84
CA VAL A 96 -4.87 6.94 9.16
C VAL A 96 -4.63 5.86 10.22
N PHE A 97 -3.57 5.07 10.09
CA PHE A 97 -3.25 3.96 10.99
C PHE A 97 -2.87 4.48 12.39
N PHE A 98 -1.87 5.37 12.48
CA PHE A 98 -1.44 5.97 13.74
C PHE A 98 -2.53 6.85 14.35
N GLY A 99 -3.28 7.62 13.54
CA GLY A 99 -4.42 8.39 14.02
C GLY A 99 -5.50 7.52 14.67
N THR A 100 -5.70 6.30 14.17
CA THR A 100 -6.64 5.33 14.76
C THR A 100 -6.11 4.76 16.08
N LEU A 101 -4.81 4.51 16.17
CA LEU A 101 -4.14 4.07 17.41
C LEU A 101 -4.17 5.13 18.54
N ILE A 102 -4.11 6.41 18.17
CA ILE A 102 -4.20 7.52 19.14
C ILE A 102 -5.61 7.62 19.73
N LYS A 103 -6.66 7.39 18.92
CA LYS A 103 -8.07 7.42 19.34
C LYS A 103 -8.57 6.11 19.98
N ARG A 104 -7.66 5.20 20.37
CA ARG A 104 -8.04 3.91 20.94
C ARG A 104 -8.74 4.07 22.29
N LYS A 105 -9.66 3.14 22.60
CA LYS A 105 -10.33 3.10 23.91
C LYS A 105 -9.57 2.28 24.96
N VAL A 106 -8.75 1.34 24.51
CA VAL A 106 -7.98 0.43 25.37
C VAL A 106 -6.62 1.05 25.73
N SER A 107 -6.17 0.87 26.98
CA SER A 107 -4.89 1.42 27.44
C SER A 107 -3.70 0.82 26.68
N HIS A 108 -3.72 -0.51 26.50
CA HIS A 108 -2.68 -1.28 25.81
C HIS A 108 -2.93 -1.35 24.30
N ILE A 109 -1.84 -1.36 23.54
CA ILE A 109 -1.87 -1.58 22.09
C ILE A 109 -1.64 -3.07 21.85
N TYR A 110 -2.53 -3.69 21.06
CA TYR A 110 -2.40 -5.09 20.70
C TYR A 110 -1.13 -5.32 19.87
N VAL A 111 -0.41 -6.42 20.13
CA VAL A 111 0.93 -6.69 19.56
C VAL A 111 0.93 -6.71 18.04
N ALA A 112 -0.16 -7.16 17.38
CA ALA A 112 -0.23 -7.10 15.92
C ALA A 112 -0.11 -5.67 15.38
N ASN A 113 -0.59 -4.65 16.11
CA ASN A 113 -0.45 -3.26 15.71
C ASN A 113 0.99 -2.73 15.84
N TRP A 114 1.85 -3.40 16.62
CA TRP A 114 3.28 -3.10 16.63
C TRP A 114 3.93 -3.57 15.33
N PHE A 115 3.57 -4.76 14.85
CA PHE A 115 4.05 -5.31 13.57
C PHE A 115 3.48 -4.59 12.34
N TYR A 116 2.29 -3.99 12.44
CA TYR A 116 1.79 -3.13 11.37
C TYR A 116 2.43 -1.72 11.38
N ALA A 117 2.97 -1.29 12.52
CA ALA A 117 3.59 0.03 12.69
C ALA A 117 5.10 0.06 12.42
N GLY A 118 5.78 -1.08 12.55
CA GLY A 118 7.23 -1.23 12.37
C GLY A 118 7.56 -2.04 11.13
#